data_AF-A0A445MES3-F1
#
_entry.id   AF-A0A445MES3-F1
#
_cell.length_a   1.000
_cell.length_b   1.000
_cell.length_c   1.000
_cell.angle_alpha   90.00
_cell.angle_beta   90.00
_cell.angle_gamma   90.00
#
_symmetry.space_group_name_H-M   'P 1'
#
loop_
_entity.id
_entity.type
_entity.pdbx_description
1 polymer ?
#
loop_
_entity_poly.entity_id
_entity_poly.type
_entity_poly.pdbx_seq_one_letter_code
_entity_poly.pdbx_strand_id
1 'polypeptide(L)'
;MFMGYRITNLQQEIDALKSGGGPEVVAAVEERATELEKELKKIKHEQDKVLQWLKTSDKELNDARGNLSEARRQLKEAWVKARKTDDDLLKSVKELESMRVELSRRAIDYYKGSTDFKEGLKRMGRVSYKYGYRVALAHFGALHPDSEVEENPFTIQPEDDSVPMER
;
A
#
# COMPACT_ATOMS: atom_id res chain seq x y z
N MET A 1 -16.80 -7.95 -107.53
CA MET A 1 -16.07 -8.98 -106.76
C MET A 1 -15.77 -8.58 -105.30
N PHE A 2 -15.80 -7.30 -104.91
CA PHE A 2 -15.42 -6.84 -103.55
C PHE A 2 -16.44 -7.14 -102.43
N MET A 3 -17.74 -7.30 -102.71
CA MET A 3 -18.75 -7.54 -101.65
C MET A 3 -18.78 -8.99 -101.13
N GLY A 4 -18.50 -9.98 -101.99
CA GLY A 4 -18.50 -11.40 -101.59
C GLY A 4 -17.41 -11.74 -100.57
N TYR A 5 -16.21 -11.16 -100.74
CA TYR A 5 -15.08 -11.37 -99.82
C TYR A 5 -15.34 -10.85 -98.40
N ARG A 6 -16.07 -9.75 -98.25
CA ARG A 6 -16.44 -9.21 -96.93
C ARG A 6 -17.44 -10.12 -96.23
N ILE A 7 -18.40 -10.68 -96.97
CA ILE A 7 -19.40 -11.60 -96.43
C ILE A 7 -18.74 -12.92 -96.00
N THR A 8 -17.83 -13.48 -96.79
CA THR A 8 -17.13 -14.71 -96.43
C THR A 8 -16.15 -14.52 -95.27
N ASN A 9 -15.49 -13.36 -95.20
CA ASN A 9 -14.58 -13.03 -94.08
C ASN A 9 -15.37 -12.87 -92.77
N LEU A 10 -16.48 -12.13 -92.80
CA LEU A 10 -17.38 -12.02 -91.64
C LEU A 10 -17.96 -13.36 -91.23
N GLN A 11 -18.28 -14.25 -92.17
CA GLN A 11 -18.77 -15.60 -91.86
C GLN A 11 -17.69 -16.45 -91.18
N GLN A 12 -16.43 -16.38 -91.66
CA GLN A 12 -15.30 -17.06 -91.01
C GLN A 12 -14.99 -16.49 -89.62
N GLU A 13 -15.08 -15.18 -89.43
CA GLU A 13 -14.94 -14.55 -88.12
C GLU A 13 -16.04 -15.00 -87.16
N ILE A 14 -17.29 -15.08 -87.62
CA ILE A 14 -18.42 -15.59 -86.84
C ILE A 14 -18.23 -17.06 -86.47
N ASP A 15 -17.76 -17.90 -87.38
CA ASP A 15 -17.55 -19.32 -87.13
C ASP A 15 -16.31 -19.59 -86.25
N ALA A 16 -15.27 -18.75 -86.35
CA ALA A 16 -14.13 -18.74 -85.43
C ALA A 16 -14.52 -18.26 -84.02
N LEU A 17 -15.40 -17.26 -83.91
CA LEU A 17 -15.95 -16.82 -82.63
C LEU A 17 -16.86 -17.87 -82.01
N LYS A 18 -17.65 -18.60 -82.82
CA LYS A 18 -18.47 -19.74 -82.37
C LYS A 18 -17.66 -20.96 -81.95
N SER A 19 -16.49 -21.20 -82.59
CA SER A 19 -15.61 -22.31 -82.21
C SER A 19 -14.65 -21.95 -81.06
N GLY A 20 -14.29 -20.68 -80.90
CA GLY A 20 -13.44 -20.17 -79.82
C GLY A 20 -14.16 -20.05 -78.48
N GLY A 21 -15.46 -19.78 -78.48
CA GLY A 21 -16.35 -19.88 -77.32
C GLY A 21 -17.02 -21.26 -77.24
N GLY A 22 -16.23 -22.33 -77.18
CA GLY A 22 -16.76 -23.69 -77.17
C GLY A 22 -17.69 -23.97 -75.96
N PRO A 23 -18.73 -24.82 -76.11
CA PRO A 23 -19.65 -25.17 -75.03
C PRO A 23 -18.97 -25.65 -73.74
N GLU A 24 -17.79 -26.27 -73.88
CA GLU A 24 -16.96 -26.78 -72.79
C GLU A 24 -16.30 -25.66 -71.95
N VAL A 25 -15.87 -24.57 -72.59
CA VAL A 25 -15.32 -23.40 -71.89
C VAL A 25 -16.43 -22.67 -71.14
N VAL A 26 -17.63 -22.58 -71.73
CA VAL A 26 -18.80 -21.99 -71.08
C VAL A 26 -19.25 -22.83 -69.88
N ALA A 27 -19.32 -24.15 -70.01
CA ALA A 27 -19.67 -25.05 -68.92
C ALA A 27 -18.67 -24.99 -67.74
N ALA A 28 -17.37 -24.93 -68.03
CA ALA A 28 -16.34 -24.77 -66.98
C ALA A 28 -16.43 -23.42 -66.26
N VAL A 29 -16.78 -22.34 -66.97
CA VAL A 29 -17.00 -21.01 -66.37
C VAL A 29 -18.28 -20.99 -65.52
N GLU A 30 -19.35 -21.63 -65.97
CA GLU A 30 -20.59 -21.76 -65.21
C GLU A 30 -20.39 -22.56 -63.91
N GLU A 31 -19.68 -23.69 -63.98
CA GLU A 31 -19.33 -24.48 -62.78
C GLU A 31 -18.55 -23.64 -61.76
N ARG A 32 -17.51 -22.93 -62.22
CA ARG A 32 -16.72 -22.00 -61.40
C ARG A 32 -17.58 -20.89 -60.78
N ALA A 33 -18.55 -20.36 -61.53
CA ALA A 33 -19.46 -19.33 -61.03
C ALA A 33 -20.37 -19.88 -59.91
N THR A 34 -20.88 -21.11 -60.05
CA THR A 34 -21.70 -21.74 -59.00
C THR A 34 -20.91 -22.05 -57.72
N GLU A 35 -19.64 -22.46 -57.86
CA GLU A 35 -18.75 -22.69 -56.72
C GLU A 35 -18.46 -21.37 -55.97
N LEU A 36 -18.12 -20.31 -56.70
CA LEU A 36 -17.93 -18.97 -56.14
C LEU A 36 -19.20 -18.45 -55.43
N GLU A 37 -20.38 -18.69 -55.98
CA GLU A 37 -21.63 -18.27 -55.34
C GLU A 37 -21.88 -19.01 -54.01
N LYS A 38 -21.53 -20.30 -53.95
CA LYS A 38 -21.60 -21.10 -52.72
C LYS A 38 -20.60 -20.60 -51.66
N GLU A 39 -19.38 -20.27 -52.06
CA GLU A 39 -18.39 -19.68 -51.17
C GLU A 39 -18.83 -18.32 -50.64
N LEU A 40 -19.38 -17.44 -51.49
CA LEU A 40 -19.93 -16.16 -51.06
C LEU A 40 -21.05 -16.31 -50.04
N LYS A 41 -21.94 -17.29 -50.21
CA LYS A 41 -23.00 -17.60 -49.23
C LYS A 41 -22.41 -18.05 -47.90
N LYS A 42 -21.36 -18.89 -47.92
CA LYS A 42 -20.66 -19.35 -46.71
C LYS A 42 -19.97 -18.19 -45.98
N ILE A 43 -19.23 -17.36 -46.70
CA ILE A 43 -18.53 -16.20 -46.13
C ILE A 43 -19.52 -15.21 -45.52
N LYS A 44 -20.65 -14.93 -46.17
CA LYS A 44 -21.70 -14.08 -45.60
C LYS A 44 -22.23 -14.61 -44.27
N HIS A 45 -22.50 -15.92 -44.20
CA HIS A 45 -22.96 -16.54 -42.96
C HIS A 45 -21.91 -16.48 -41.84
N GLU A 46 -20.62 -16.64 -42.17
CA GLU A 46 -19.52 -16.49 -41.21
C GLU A 46 -19.37 -15.04 -40.74
N GLN A 47 -19.51 -14.05 -41.65
CA GLN A 47 -19.49 -12.64 -41.30
C GLN A 47 -20.62 -12.29 -40.31
N ASP A 48 -21.84 -12.78 -40.52
CA ASP A 48 -22.96 -12.54 -39.61
C ASP A 48 -22.67 -13.10 -38.20
N LYS A 49 -22.08 -14.30 -38.11
CA LYS A 49 -21.67 -14.90 -36.82
C LYS A 49 -20.63 -14.06 -36.11
N VAL A 50 -19.60 -13.60 -36.84
CA VAL A 50 -18.54 -12.75 -36.28
C VAL A 50 -19.12 -11.42 -35.81
N LEU A 51 -20.05 -10.84 -36.56
CA LEU A 51 -20.70 -9.57 -36.22
C LEU A 51 -21.59 -9.71 -34.96
N GLN A 52 -22.28 -10.84 -34.81
CA GLN A 52 -23.03 -11.16 -33.60
C GLN A 52 -22.09 -11.32 -32.39
N TRP A 53 -20.99 -12.06 -32.54
CA TRP A 53 -19.99 -12.25 -31.49
C TRP A 53 -19.32 -10.93 -31.08
N LEU A 54 -19.01 -10.06 -32.04
CA LEU A 54 -18.46 -8.74 -31.77
C LEU A 54 -19.45 -7.89 -30.97
N LYS A 55 -20.74 -7.94 -31.31
CA LYS A 55 -21.78 -7.21 -30.58
C LYS A 55 -21.95 -7.71 -29.14
N THR A 56 -21.83 -9.01 -28.90
CA THR A 56 -21.85 -9.55 -27.53
C THR A 56 -20.61 -9.15 -26.74
N SER A 57 -19.44 -9.23 -27.36
CA SER A 57 -18.16 -8.84 -26.73
C SER A 57 -18.12 -7.36 -26.38
N ASP A 58 -18.61 -6.48 -27.26
CA ASP A 58 -18.71 -5.04 -27.00
C ASP A 58 -19.61 -4.72 -25.81
N LYS A 59 -20.73 -5.44 -25.67
CA LYS A 59 -21.62 -5.30 -24.51
C LYS A 59 -20.90 -5.70 -23.21
N GLU A 60 -20.21 -6.84 -23.22
CA GLU A 60 -19.45 -7.32 -22.06
C GLU A 60 -18.33 -6.35 -21.66
N LEU A 61 -17.62 -5.78 -22.64
CA LEU A 61 -16.59 -4.76 -22.38
C LEU A 61 -17.16 -3.49 -21.77
N ASN A 62 -18.32 -3.04 -22.24
CA ASN A 62 -19.00 -1.88 -21.67
C ASN A 62 -19.45 -2.13 -20.22
N ASP A 63 -20.00 -3.31 -19.93
CA ASP A 63 -20.39 -3.72 -18.58
C ASP A 63 -19.16 -3.80 -17.66
N ALA A 64 -18.07 -4.43 -18.11
CA ALA A 64 -16.82 -4.52 -17.38
C ALA A 64 -16.21 -3.13 -17.11
N ARG A 65 -16.26 -2.22 -18.08
CA ARG A 65 -15.81 -0.83 -17.93
C ARG A 65 -16.64 -0.07 -16.90
N GLY A 66 -17.95 -0.31 -16.85
CA GLY A 66 -18.84 0.22 -15.81
C GLY A 66 -18.41 -0.25 -14.42
N ASN A 67 -18.23 -1.56 -14.26
CA ASN A 67 -17.79 -2.17 -12.99
C ASN A 67 -16.43 -1.64 -12.54
N LEU A 68 -15.48 -1.48 -13.45
CA LEU A 68 -14.17 -0.90 -13.14
C LEU A 68 -14.27 0.55 -12.66
N SER A 69 -15.17 1.33 -13.27
CA SER A 69 -15.41 2.73 -12.88
C SER A 69 -16.00 2.82 -11.48
N GLU A 70 -16.93 1.92 -11.16
CA GLU A 70 -17.55 1.83 -9.83
C GLU A 70 -16.54 1.37 -8.77
N ALA A 71 -15.76 0.32 -9.04
CA ALA A 71 -14.70 -0.14 -8.14
C ALA A 71 -13.67 0.97 -7.86
N ARG A 72 -13.31 1.75 -8.89
CA ARG A 72 -12.41 2.90 -8.73
C ARG A 72 -13.02 3.99 -7.85
N ARG A 73 -14.33 4.24 -7.93
CA ARG A 73 -15.04 5.19 -7.05
C ARG A 73 -15.01 4.70 -5.60
N GLN A 74 -15.38 3.45 -5.37
CA GLN A 74 -15.39 2.84 -4.02
C GLN A 74 -14.01 2.86 -3.38
N LEU A 75 -12.94 2.59 -4.15
CA LEU A 75 -11.57 2.66 -3.64
C LEU A 75 -11.22 4.07 -3.16
N LYS A 76 -11.60 5.12 -3.91
CA LYS A 76 -11.37 6.51 -3.49
C LYS A 76 -12.12 6.85 -2.20
N GLU A 77 -13.38 6.42 -2.09
CA GLU A 77 -14.18 6.62 -0.88
C GLU A 77 -13.58 5.90 0.32
N ALA A 78 -13.13 4.66 0.15
CA ALA A 78 -12.46 3.89 1.19
C ALA A 78 -11.15 4.57 1.63
N TRP A 79 -10.36 5.08 0.68
CA TRP A 79 -9.13 5.83 0.97
C TRP A 79 -9.39 7.08 1.81
N VAL A 80 -10.41 7.86 1.47
CA VAL A 80 -10.77 9.07 2.23
C VAL A 80 -11.23 8.69 3.64
N LYS A 81 -12.02 7.63 3.79
CA LYS A 81 -12.47 7.13 5.09
C LYS A 81 -11.31 6.65 5.95
N ALA A 82 -10.40 5.85 5.39
CA ALA A 82 -9.21 5.36 6.09
C ALA A 82 -8.32 6.51 6.57
N ARG A 83 -8.10 7.52 5.71
CA ARG A 83 -7.32 8.69 6.10
C ARG A 83 -7.96 9.45 7.27
N LYS A 84 -9.29 9.59 7.27
CA LYS A 84 -10.00 10.21 8.39
C LYS A 84 -9.84 9.41 9.68
N THR A 85 -9.95 8.08 9.63
CA THR A 85 -9.74 7.25 10.83
C THR A 85 -8.32 7.34 11.36
N ASP A 86 -7.33 7.45 10.48
CA ASP A 86 -5.92 7.65 10.87
C ASP A 86 -5.71 9.01 11.54
N ASP A 87 -6.33 10.08 11.01
CA ASP A 87 -6.27 11.42 11.60
C ASP A 87 -6.93 11.46 12.99
N ASP A 88 -8.09 10.81 13.14
CA ASP A 88 -8.79 10.68 14.42
C ASP A 88 -7.95 9.87 15.44
N LEU A 89 -7.34 8.76 15.01
CA LEU A 89 -6.45 7.95 15.85
C LEU A 89 -5.21 8.76 16.28
N LEU A 90 -4.59 9.49 15.36
CA LEU A 90 -3.44 10.34 15.64
C LEU A 90 -3.77 11.41 16.68
N LYS A 91 -4.98 11.97 16.62
CA LYS A 91 -5.46 12.92 17.63
C LYS A 91 -5.58 12.26 19.01
N SER A 92 -6.22 11.10 19.10
CA SER A 92 -6.37 10.37 20.38
C SER A 92 -5.03 9.95 20.98
N VAL A 93 -4.06 9.52 20.14
CA VAL A 93 -2.71 9.17 20.62
C VAL A 93 -2.02 10.38 21.23
N LYS A 94 -2.11 11.57 20.60
CA LYS A 94 -1.54 12.81 21.16
C LYS A 94 -2.18 13.21 22.49
N GLU A 95 -3.50 13.07 22.61
CA GLU A 95 -4.22 13.33 23.86
C GLU A 95 -3.79 12.38 24.97
N LEU A 96 -3.62 11.09 24.65
CA LEU A 96 -3.14 10.08 25.60
C LEU A 96 -1.70 10.35 26.04
N GLU A 97 -0.81 10.70 25.11
CA GLU A 97 0.58 11.08 25.42
C GLU A 97 0.60 12.28 26.38
N SER A 98 -0.21 13.31 26.11
CA SER A 98 -0.35 14.48 26.98
C SER A 98 -0.82 14.10 28.37
N MET A 99 -1.89 13.30 28.48
CA MET A 99 -2.41 12.82 29.76
C MET A 99 -1.35 12.01 30.53
N ARG A 100 -0.58 11.15 29.84
CA ARG A 100 0.50 10.37 30.46
C ARG A 100 1.60 11.27 31.02
N VAL A 101 1.99 12.31 30.29
CA VAL A 101 2.99 13.29 30.77
C VAL A 101 2.48 14.04 31.99
N GLU A 102 1.22 14.50 31.98
CA GLU A 102 0.60 15.18 33.11
C GLU A 102 0.48 14.29 34.35
N LEU A 103 0.01 13.05 34.18
CA LEU A 103 -0.08 12.07 35.27
C LEU A 103 1.30 11.77 35.85
N SER A 104 2.30 11.59 35.00
CA SER A 104 3.68 11.35 35.44
C SER A 104 4.23 12.53 36.23
N ARG A 105 4.01 13.76 35.76
CA ARG A 105 4.40 14.97 36.48
C ARG A 105 3.73 15.03 37.85
N ARG A 106 2.42 14.79 37.92
CA ARG A 106 1.65 14.79 39.18
C ARG A 106 2.13 13.71 40.15
N ALA A 107 2.43 12.51 39.65
CA ALA A 107 2.95 11.41 40.46
C ALA A 107 4.34 11.74 41.04
N ILE A 108 5.21 12.34 40.23
CA ILE A 108 6.53 12.81 40.69
C ILE A 108 6.39 13.89 41.76
N ASP A 109 5.51 14.88 41.53
CA ASP A 109 5.29 15.97 42.50
C ASP A 109 4.73 15.44 43.81
N TYR A 110 3.79 14.48 43.75
CA TYR A 110 3.25 13.80 44.93
C TYR A 110 4.34 13.02 45.68
N TYR A 111 5.14 12.22 44.97
CA TYR A 111 6.25 11.46 45.56
C TYR A 111 7.26 12.39 46.24
N LYS A 112 7.68 13.47 45.57
CA LYS A 112 8.57 14.49 46.15
C LYS A 112 7.96 15.21 47.35
N GLY A 113 6.63 15.33 47.40
CA GLY A 113 5.90 15.91 48.50
C GLY A 113 5.79 15.01 49.74
N SER A 114 5.90 13.69 49.55
CA SER A 114 5.74 12.68 50.61
C SER A 114 6.77 12.83 51.74
N THR A 115 6.37 12.41 52.94
CA THR A 115 7.23 12.43 54.13
C THR A 115 8.40 11.46 53.97
N ASP A 116 8.16 10.28 53.40
CA ASP A 116 9.18 9.25 53.21
C ASP A 116 10.30 9.72 52.29
N PHE A 117 9.95 10.41 51.20
CA PHE A 117 10.96 11.00 50.32
C PHE A 117 11.80 12.06 51.04
N LYS A 118 11.17 12.96 51.80
CA LYS A 118 11.89 14.00 52.57
C LYS A 118 12.79 13.40 53.64
N GLU A 119 12.33 12.36 54.33
CA GLU A 119 13.13 11.67 55.33
C GLU A 119 14.28 10.89 54.69
N GLY A 120 14.04 10.26 53.54
CA GLY A 120 15.08 9.68 52.70
C GLY A 120 16.17 10.70 52.31
N LEU A 121 15.79 11.93 51.95
CA LEU A 121 16.76 13.00 51.68
C LEU A 121 17.59 13.38 52.91
N LYS A 122 17.00 13.45 54.11
CA LYS A 122 17.76 13.69 55.36
C LYS A 122 18.75 12.58 55.65
N ARG A 123 18.33 11.32 55.48
CA ARG A 123 19.20 10.14 55.63
C ARG A 123 20.37 10.19 54.64
N MET A 124 20.10 10.45 53.36
CA MET A 124 21.13 10.61 52.33
C MET A 124 22.11 11.75 52.66
N GLY A 125 21.62 12.91 53.08
CA GLY A 125 22.48 14.05 53.44
C GLY A 125 23.44 13.72 54.58
N ARG A 126 22.97 13.01 55.60
CA ARG A 126 23.81 12.53 56.72
C ARG A 126 24.88 11.55 56.26
N VAL A 127 24.54 10.58 55.39
CA VAL A 127 25.52 9.61 54.86
C VAL A 127 26.61 10.32 54.08
N SER A 128 26.24 11.26 53.20
CA SER A 128 27.20 12.05 52.42
C SER A 128 28.10 12.93 53.30
N TYR A 129 27.52 13.59 54.31
CA TYR A 129 28.30 14.41 55.26
C TYR A 129 29.26 13.55 56.10
N LYS A 130 28.80 12.39 56.59
CA LYS A 130 29.64 11.43 57.32
C LYS A 130 30.80 10.93 56.46
N TYR A 131 30.54 10.63 55.19
CA TYR A 131 31.60 10.24 54.25
C TYR A 131 32.61 11.37 54.04
N GLY A 132 32.15 12.59 53.73
CA GLY A 132 33.03 13.74 53.55
C GLY A 132 33.86 14.08 54.80
N TYR A 133 33.24 14.00 55.98
CA TYR A 133 33.93 14.19 57.26
C TYR A 133 35.03 13.17 57.47
N ARG A 134 34.77 11.87 57.23
CA ARG A 134 35.80 10.82 57.34
C ARG A 134 36.98 11.06 56.41
N VAL A 135 36.71 11.49 55.18
CA VAL A 135 37.75 11.83 54.21
C VAL A 135 38.57 13.02 54.70
N ALA A 136 37.92 14.12 55.10
CA ALA A 136 38.59 15.31 55.61
C ALA A 136 39.43 15.02 56.87
N LEU A 137 38.91 14.20 57.78
CA LEU A 137 39.61 13.75 58.98
C LEU A 137 40.88 12.95 58.65
N ALA A 138 40.81 12.03 57.68
CA ALA A 138 41.97 11.28 57.23
C ALA A 138 43.05 12.19 56.61
N HIS A 139 42.63 13.18 55.81
CA HIS A 139 43.55 14.18 55.25
C HIS A 139 44.19 15.06 56.32
N PHE A 140 43.42 15.51 57.31
CA PHE A 140 43.93 16.32 58.41
C PHE A 140 44.97 15.55 59.24
N GLY A 141 44.68 14.29 59.60
CA GLY A 141 45.63 13.45 60.34
C GLY A 141 46.92 13.18 59.55
N ALA A 142 46.85 13.08 58.22
CA ALA A 142 48.05 12.93 57.40
C ALA A 142 48.93 14.20 57.36
N LEU A 143 48.33 15.38 57.51
CA LEU A 143 49.04 16.67 57.50
C LEU A 143 49.53 17.10 58.89
N HIS A 144 48.84 16.68 59.95
CA HIS A 144 49.11 17.06 61.33
C HIS A 144 49.07 15.83 62.27
N PRO A 145 50.11 14.99 62.26
CA PRO A 145 50.11 13.69 62.95
C PRO A 145 49.97 13.75 64.47
N ASP A 146 50.43 14.84 65.08
CA ASP A 146 50.48 14.99 66.55
C ASP A 146 49.27 15.76 67.12
N SER A 147 48.29 16.10 66.29
CA SER A 147 47.09 16.83 66.73
C SER A 147 46.00 15.89 67.19
N GLU A 148 45.51 16.08 68.42
CA GLU A 148 44.33 15.38 68.94
C GLU A 148 43.06 15.92 68.27
N VAL A 149 42.22 15.02 67.75
CA VAL A 149 40.91 15.37 67.18
C VAL A 149 39.81 14.81 68.07
N GLU A 150 38.82 15.65 68.36
CA GLU A 150 37.65 15.30 69.17
C GLU A 150 36.87 14.09 68.61
N GLU A 151 36.16 13.39 69.50
CA GLU A 151 35.42 12.16 69.20
C GLU A 151 34.46 12.33 68.01
N ASN A 152 34.47 11.36 67.09
CA ASN A 152 33.68 11.43 65.87
C ASN A 152 32.17 11.44 66.19
N PRO A 153 31.44 12.51 65.84
CA PRO A 153 30.02 12.65 66.19
C PRO A 153 29.09 11.65 65.47
N PHE A 154 29.62 10.81 64.58
CA PHE A 154 28.88 9.78 63.82
C PHE A 154 29.10 8.35 64.30
N THR A 155 29.72 8.14 65.46
CA THR A 155 29.92 6.82 66.08
C THR A 155 28.65 6.25 66.70
N ILE A 156 27.70 7.11 67.09
CA ILE A 156 26.36 6.72 67.51
C ILE A 156 25.55 6.34 66.24
N GLN A 157 25.27 5.05 66.06
CA GLN A 157 24.37 4.60 65.00
C GLN A 157 22.95 5.03 65.37
N PRO A 158 22.17 5.64 64.46
CA PRO A 158 20.74 5.75 64.70
C PRO A 158 20.17 4.33 64.72
N GLU A 159 19.35 3.99 65.70
CA GLU A 159 18.49 2.81 65.60
C GLU A 159 17.82 2.86 64.23
N ASP A 160 18.07 1.85 63.41
CA ASP A 160 17.32 1.58 62.19
C ASP A 160 15.94 1.13 62.68
N ASP A 161 15.12 2.08 63.12
CA ASP A 161 13.72 1.85 63.42
C ASP A 161 13.08 1.45 62.11
N SER A 162 12.97 0.12 61.99
CA SER A 162 12.32 -0.65 60.96
C SER A 162 11.01 0.02 60.58
N VAL A 163 11.03 0.78 59.48
CA VAL A 163 9.82 1.17 58.79
C VAL A 163 9.19 -0.15 58.32
N PRO A 164 7.99 -0.52 58.78
CA PRO A 164 7.37 -1.76 58.31
C PRO A 164 7.08 -1.57 56.82
N MET A 165 7.66 -2.42 55.98
CA MET A 165 7.20 -2.54 54.60
C MET A 165 5.82 -3.20 54.65
N GLU A 166 4.76 -2.39 54.66
CA GLU A 166 3.42 -2.88 54.34
C GLU A 166 3.46 -3.46 52.92
N ARG A 167 3.02 -4.72 52.81
CA ARG A 167 2.92 -5.48 51.56
C ARG A 167 1.69 -5.08 50.76
#